data_AF-A0A842PM27-F1
#
_entry.id   AF-A0A842PM27-F1
#
_cell.length_a   1.000
_cell.length_b   1.000
_cell.length_c   1.000
_cell.angle_alpha   90.00
_cell.angle_beta   90.00
_cell.angle_gamma   90.00
#
_symmetry.space_group_name_H-M   'P 1'
#
loop_
_entity.id
_entity.type
_entity.pdbx_description
1 polymer ?
#
loop_
_entity_poly.entity_id
_entity_poly.type
_entity_poly.pdbx_seq_one_letter_code
_entity_poly.pdbx_strand_id
1 'polypeptide(L)'
;MSILTTVGLVIDLVGAVVILAADFPDLRDEFAYYSPRLSHVERLKRDLKSRRPSGVKISPEHKAYSDLIDILEEKNLEPIDGEIVFGNIGLSRFVVHATRKTDQHRLATEDIQTWIENWTEKHIRRLGLSFLVIGFLSQLIDSVLV
;
A
#
# COMPACT_ATOMS: atom_id res chain seq x y z
N MET A 1 17.14 -19.68 28.19
CA MET A 1 16.71 -19.02 26.93
C MET A 1 17.94 -18.45 26.27
N SER A 2 18.11 -18.67 24.97
CA SER A 2 19.18 -18.03 24.23
C SER A 2 18.78 -16.59 23.88
N ILE A 3 19.78 -15.76 23.57
CA ILE A 3 19.57 -14.40 23.07
C ILE A 3 18.79 -14.44 21.74
N LEU A 4 19.04 -15.43 20.89
CA LEU A 4 18.35 -15.60 19.61
C LEU A 4 16.86 -15.92 19.81
N THR A 5 16.51 -16.81 20.76
CA THR A 5 15.11 -17.11 21.07
C THR A 5 14.36 -15.86 21.55
N THR A 6 15.02 -15.05 22.39
CA THR A 6 14.45 -13.83 22.97
C THR A 6 14.22 -12.77 21.89
N VAL A 7 15.20 -12.57 21.01
CA VAL A 7 15.07 -11.66 19.85
C VAL A 7 13.96 -12.13 18.92
N GLY A 8 13.87 -13.43 18.64
CA GLY A 8 12.79 -13.99 17.82
C GLY A 8 11.40 -13.72 18.38
N LEU A 9 11.20 -13.90 19.68
CA LEU A 9 9.94 -13.60 20.37
C LEU A 9 9.55 -12.12 20.29
N VAL A 10 10.53 -11.22 20.43
CA VAL A 10 10.29 -9.77 20.29
C VAL A 10 9.88 -9.42 18.86
N ILE A 11 10.54 -10.01 17.86
CA ILE A 11 10.19 -9.82 16.44
C ILE A 11 8.77 -10.34 16.18
N ASP A 12 8.41 -11.50 16.72
CA ASP A 12 7.07 -12.07 16.57
C ASP A 12 6.00 -11.17 17.20
N LEU A 13 6.27 -10.62 18.40
CA LEU A 13 5.37 -9.69 19.07
C LEU A 13 5.15 -8.43 18.22
N VAL A 14 6.22 -7.88 17.64
CA VAL A 14 6.13 -6.74 16.71
C VAL A 14 5.30 -7.12 15.48
N GLY A 15 5.55 -8.29 14.90
CA GLY A 15 4.78 -8.80 13.76
C GLY A 15 3.29 -8.90 14.04
N ALA A 16 2.91 -9.42 15.22
CA ALA A 16 1.52 -9.51 15.65
C ALA A 16 0.86 -8.13 15.82
N VAL A 17 1.58 -7.16 16.41
CA VAL A 17 1.10 -5.78 16.54
C VAL A 17 0.90 -5.13 15.17
N VAL A 18 1.81 -5.35 14.22
CA VAL A 18 1.67 -4.84 12.85
C VAL A 18 0.47 -5.47 12.14
N ILE A 19 0.19 -6.76 12.34
CA ILE A 19 -1.01 -7.40 11.79
C ILE A 19 -2.27 -6.79 12.39
N LEU A 20 -2.31 -6.59 13.72
CA LEU A 20 -3.44 -5.94 14.37
C LEU A 20 -3.65 -4.52 13.84
N ALA A 21 -2.58 -3.76 13.62
CA ALA A 21 -2.65 -2.43 13.04
C ALA A 21 -3.28 -2.44 11.64
N ALA A 22 -3.18 -3.53 10.87
CA ALA A 22 -3.84 -3.65 9.57
C ALA A 22 -5.38 -3.62 9.66
N ASP A 23 -5.95 -4.05 10.78
CA ASP A 23 -7.41 -4.18 10.96
C ASP A 23 -8.07 -2.90 11.48
N PHE A 24 -7.29 -1.97 12.05
CA PHE A 24 -7.81 -0.72 12.60
C PHE A 24 -7.44 0.48 11.71
N PRO A 25 -8.41 1.22 11.14
CA PRO A 25 -8.14 2.39 10.29
C PRO A 25 -7.19 3.41 10.93
N ASP A 26 -7.40 3.75 12.19
CA ASP A 26 -6.60 4.77 12.89
C ASP A 26 -5.14 4.33 13.05
N LEU A 27 -4.91 3.04 13.32
CA LEU A 27 -3.56 2.48 13.44
C LEU A 27 -2.88 2.32 12.08
N ARG A 28 -3.65 2.07 11.00
CA ARG A 28 -3.10 2.06 9.63
C ARG A 28 -2.56 3.42 9.23
N ASP A 29 -3.31 4.48 9.53
CA ASP A 29 -2.92 5.85 9.19
C ASP A 29 -1.68 6.27 10.01
N GLU A 30 -1.60 5.88 11.29
CA GLU A 30 -0.42 6.11 12.12
C GLU A 30 0.80 5.30 11.63
N PHE A 31 0.60 4.04 11.24
CA PHE A 31 1.66 3.20 10.67
C PHE A 31 2.12 3.71 9.29
N ALA A 32 1.22 4.29 8.51
CA ALA A 32 1.52 4.87 7.21
C ALA A 32 2.46 6.07 7.30
N TYR A 33 2.46 6.79 8.41
CA TYR A 33 3.45 7.83 8.71
C TYR A 33 4.89 7.28 8.77
N TYR A 34 5.06 6.08 9.33
CA TYR A 34 6.37 5.44 9.52
C TYR A 34 6.83 4.62 8.32
N SER A 35 5.93 4.30 7.39
CA SER A 35 6.25 3.58 6.15
C SER A 35 6.27 4.53 4.96
N PRO A 36 7.43 4.79 4.33
CA PRO A 36 7.54 5.70 3.19
C PRO A 36 6.54 5.40 2.07
N ARG A 37 6.35 4.11 1.73
CA ARG A 37 5.39 3.65 0.72
C ARG A 37 3.95 4.06 1.05
N LEU A 38 3.51 3.81 2.28
CA LEU A 38 2.16 4.15 2.71
C LEU A 38 1.94 5.67 2.79
N SER A 39 2.95 6.43 3.21
CA SER A 39 2.89 7.91 3.27
C SER A 39 2.65 8.58 1.91
N HIS A 40 3.07 7.93 0.82
CA HIS A 40 2.89 8.41 -0.54
C HIS A 40 1.48 8.13 -1.05
N VAL A 41 0.95 6.95 -0.76
CA VAL A 41 -0.43 6.55 -1.07
C VAL A 41 -1.45 7.37 -0.28
N GLU A 42 -1.17 7.70 0.98
CA GLU A 42 -2.02 8.60 1.77
C GLU A 42 -2.02 10.04 1.26
N ARG A 43 -0.87 10.53 0.81
CA ARG A 43 -0.78 11.85 0.16
C ARG A 43 -1.64 11.89 -1.08
N LEU A 44 -1.57 10.84 -1.90
CA LEU A 44 -2.47 10.69 -3.03
C LEU A 44 -3.95 10.68 -2.62
N LYS A 45 -4.33 9.88 -1.61
CA LYS A 45 -5.71 9.84 -1.09
C LYS A 45 -6.18 11.24 -0.69
N ARG A 46 -5.33 12.02 -0.02
CA ARG A 46 -5.60 13.43 0.34
C ARG A 46 -5.73 14.33 -0.90
N ASP A 47 -4.83 14.20 -1.86
CA ASP A 47 -4.85 14.98 -3.10
C ASP A 47 -6.11 14.69 -3.93
N LEU A 48 -6.51 13.42 -4.03
CA LEU A 48 -7.77 13.00 -4.66
C LEU A 48 -8.99 13.55 -3.92
N LYS A 49 -8.98 13.59 -2.57
CA LYS A 49 -10.05 14.19 -1.76
C LYS A 49 -10.12 15.72 -1.89
N SER A 50 -9.01 16.38 -2.25
CA SER A 50 -8.89 17.85 -2.22
C SER A 50 -9.70 18.61 -3.30
N ARG A 51 -10.49 17.92 -4.15
CA ARG A 51 -11.32 18.52 -5.23
C ARG A 51 -10.58 19.53 -6.12
N ARG A 52 -9.25 19.42 -6.25
CA ARG A 52 -8.50 20.34 -7.12
C ARG A 52 -8.82 20.03 -8.59
N PRO A 53 -9.28 21.02 -9.37
CA PRO A 53 -9.76 20.80 -10.74
C PRO A 53 -8.63 20.50 -11.76
N SER A 54 -7.36 20.60 -11.38
CA SER A 54 -6.22 20.47 -12.31
C SER A 54 -5.86 19.03 -12.67
N GLY A 55 -6.48 18.04 -12.03
CA GLY A 55 -6.11 16.64 -12.14
C GLY A 55 -4.75 16.34 -11.51
N VAL A 56 -4.66 15.21 -10.80
CA VAL A 56 -3.39 14.78 -10.18
C VAL A 56 -2.64 13.98 -11.21
N LYS A 57 -1.48 14.48 -11.66
CA LYS A 57 -0.59 13.76 -12.58
C LYS A 57 0.49 13.03 -11.79
N ILE A 58 0.64 11.74 -12.05
CA ILE A 58 1.64 10.89 -11.42
C ILE A 58 2.42 10.20 -12.53
N SER A 59 3.57 10.78 -12.82
CA SER A 59 4.54 10.23 -13.78
C SER A 59 5.35 9.09 -13.14
N PRO A 60 5.97 8.20 -13.94
CA PRO A 60 6.79 7.08 -13.46
C PRO A 60 7.90 7.42 -12.46
N GLU A 61 8.37 8.66 -12.49
CA GLU A 61 9.40 9.20 -11.61
C GLU A 61 8.91 9.44 -10.17
N HIS A 62 7.59 9.46 -9.94
CA HIS A 62 7.00 9.66 -8.62
C HIS A 62 7.05 8.37 -7.80
N LYS A 63 7.44 8.49 -6.53
CA LYS A 63 7.52 7.34 -5.60
C LYS A 63 6.20 6.59 -5.40
N ALA A 64 5.07 7.25 -5.60
CA ALA A 64 3.73 6.64 -5.50
C ALA A 64 3.34 5.83 -6.75
N TYR A 65 4.06 5.98 -7.86
CA TYR A 65 3.67 5.43 -9.15
C TYR A 65 3.65 3.90 -9.15
N SER A 66 4.71 3.27 -8.62
CA SER A 66 4.78 1.80 -8.56
C SER A 66 3.66 1.22 -7.72
N ASP A 67 3.38 1.83 -6.57
CA ASP A 67 2.33 1.35 -5.66
C ASP A 67 0.94 1.50 -6.28
N LEU A 68 0.73 2.54 -7.10
CA LEU A 68 -0.52 2.71 -7.85
C LEU A 68 -0.67 1.73 -9.00
N ILE A 69 0.41 1.44 -9.72
CA ILE A 69 0.39 0.38 -10.73
C ILE A 69 -0.01 -0.93 -10.07
N ASP A 70 0.62 -1.30 -8.95
CA ASP A 70 0.29 -2.54 -8.24
C ASP A 70 -1.21 -2.61 -7.89
N ILE A 71 -1.80 -1.50 -7.42
CA ILE A 71 -3.24 -1.39 -7.11
C ILE A 71 -4.10 -1.59 -8.37
N LEU A 72 -3.71 -0.98 -9.49
CA LEU A 72 -4.47 -1.00 -10.73
C LEU A 72 -4.37 -2.36 -11.43
N GLU A 73 -3.17 -2.97 -11.43
CA GLU A 73 -2.92 -4.33 -11.92
C GLU A 73 -3.70 -5.38 -11.12
N GLU A 74 -3.78 -5.26 -9.78
CA GLU A 74 -4.58 -6.16 -8.94
C GLU A 74 -6.08 -6.14 -9.31
N LYS A 75 -6.55 -5.07 -9.96
CA LYS A 75 -7.93 -4.94 -10.42
C LYS A 75 -8.14 -5.35 -11.88
N ASN A 76 -7.17 -6.05 -12.48
CA ASN A 76 -7.19 -6.46 -13.89
C ASN A 76 -7.39 -5.28 -14.85
N LEU A 77 -6.94 -4.08 -14.46
CA LEU A 77 -6.77 -3.02 -15.44
C LEU A 77 -5.54 -3.38 -16.28
N GLU A 78 -5.60 -3.15 -17.59
CA GLU A 78 -4.46 -3.42 -18.46
C GLU A 78 -3.21 -2.71 -17.94
N PRO A 79 -2.00 -3.30 -18.13
CA PRO A 79 -0.76 -2.72 -17.63
C PRO A 79 -0.61 -1.28 -18.12
N ILE A 80 -0.49 -0.37 -17.16
CA ILE A 80 -0.40 1.07 -17.42
C ILE A 80 1.05 1.42 -17.73
N ASP A 81 1.33 1.63 -19.00
CA ASP A 81 2.62 2.11 -19.48
C ASP A 81 2.53 3.63 -19.75
N GLY A 82 2.85 4.43 -18.73
CA GLY A 82 2.94 5.88 -18.82
C GLY A 82 2.28 6.65 -17.66
N GLU A 83 2.17 7.98 -17.80
CA GLU A 83 1.66 8.86 -16.74
C GLU A 83 0.22 8.55 -16.36
N ILE A 84 -0.03 8.40 -15.05
CA ILE A 84 -1.38 8.29 -14.49
C ILE A 84 -1.92 9.70 -14.25
N VAL A 85 -2.92 10.11 -15.03
CA VAL A 85 -3.57 11.41 -14.86
C VAL A 85 -4.95 11.22 -14.27
N PHE A 86 -5.14 11.55 -12.99
CA PHE A 86 -6.44 11.60 -12.34
C PHE A 86 -7.19 12.89 -12.73
N GLY A 87 -7.87 12.89 -13.87
CA GLY A 87 -8.69 14.02 -14.32
C GLY A 87 -10.10 13.97 -13.74
N ASN A 88 -10.59 15.06 -13.14
CA ASN A 88 -11.98 15.10 -12.68
C ASN A 88 -12.94 15.28 -13.87
N ILE A 89 -13.74 14.26 -14.18
CA ILE A 89 -14.84 14.37 -15.15
C ILE A 89 -16.16 14.38 -14.37
N GLY A 90 -16.59 15.58 -13.98
CA GLY A 90 -17.84 15.81 -13.23
C GLY A 90 -17.60 16.01 -11.73
N LEU A 91 -18.54 15.55 -10.89
CA LEU A 91 -18.47 15.76 -9.44
C LEU A 91 -17.73 14.64 -8.67
N SER A 92 -17.41 13.49 -9.30
CA SER A 92 -16.91 12.31 -8.54
C SER A 92 -16.15 11.25 -9.36
N ARG A 93 -15.77 11.50 -10.61
CA ARG A 93 -15.14 10.48 -11.47
C ARG A 93 -13.73 10.90 -11.87
N PHE A 94 -12.79 9.96 -11.74
CA PHE A 94 -11.45 10.11 -12.29
C PHE A 94 -11.35 9.35 -13.60
N VAL A 95 -10.63 9.92 -14.55
CA VAL A 95 -10.08 9.12 -15.65
C VAL A 95 -8.69 8.68 -15.24
N VAL A 96 -8.32 7.45 -15.58
CA VAL A 96 -6.94 7.00 -15.62
C VAL A 96 -6.57 6.88 -17.09
N HIS A 97 -5.52 7.58 -17.49
CA HIS A 97 -4.95 7.49 -18.83
C HIS A 97 -3.67 6.67 -18.77
N ALA A 98 -3.49 5.71 -19.67
CA ALA A 98 -2.21 5.06 -19.92
C ALA A 98 -1.63 5.67 -21.21
N THR A 99 -0.44 6.27 -21.17
CA THR A 99 0.08 7.09 -22.28
C THR A 99 0.26 6.30 -23.59
N ARG A 100 0.34 4.96 -23.53
CA ARG A 100 0.45 4.09 -24.72
C ARG A 100 -0.85 3.65 -25.39
N LYS A 101 -2.02 3.82 -24.76
CA LYS A 101 -3.30 3.45 -25.37
C LYS A 101 -4.34 4.53 -25.18
N THR A 102 -5.18 4.74 -26.18
CA THR A 102 -6.39 5.59 -26.10
C THR A 102 -7.45 5.08 -25.12
N ASP A 103 -7.16 4.00 -24.38
CA ASP A 103 -8.08 3.42 -23.41
C ASP A 103 -8.15 4.30 -22.15
N GLN A 104 -9.30 4.95 -22.03
CA GLN A 104 -9.66 5.76 -20.88
C GLN A 104 -10.52 4.91 -19.94
N HIS A 105 -9.94 4.49 -18.83
CA HIS A 105 -10.74 3.88 -17.76
C HIS A 105 -11.36 4.98 -16.91
N ARG A 106 -12.69 5.02 -16.88
CA ARG A 106 -13.46 5.91 -15.99
C ARG A 106 -13.70 5.17 -14.68
N LEU A 107 -13.11 5.65 -13.61
CA LEU A 107 -13.21 5.06 -12.28
C LEU A 107 -13.91 6.04 -11.33
N ALA A 108 -14.77 5.54 -10.44
CA ALA A 108 -15.32 6.38 -9.39
C ALA A 108 -14.22 6.69 -8.36
N THR A 109 -14.28 7.89 -7.79
CA THR A 109 -13.38 8.30 -6.70
C THR A 109 -13.45 7.31 -5.52
N GLU A 110 -14.66 6.87 -5.20
CA GLU A 110 -14.93 5.94 -4.10
C GLU A 110 -14.31 4.56 -4.36
N ASP A 111 -14.32 4.09 -5.61
CA ASP A 111 -13.70 2.82 -5.99
C ASP A 111 -12.19 2.88 -5.76
N ILE A 112 -11.52 3.92 -6.27
CA ILE A 112 -10.06 4.09 -6.12
C ILE A 112 -9.68 4.20 -4.64
N GLN A 113 -10.45 4.94 -3.84
CA GLN A 113 -10.20 5.04 -2.40
C GLN A 113 -10.33 3.69 -1.71
N THR A 114 -11.38 2.93 -2.04
CA THR A 114 -11.61 1.58 -1.51
C THR A 114 -10.49 0.62 -1.93
N TRP A 115 -9.98 0.75 -3.15
CA TRP A 115 -8.88 -0.09 -3.64
C TRP A 115 -7.57 0.21 -2.92
N ILE A 116 -7.26 1.50 -2.73
CA ILE A 116 -6.13 1.96 -1.94
C ILE A 116 -6.20 1.40 -0.51
N GLU A 117 -7.36 1.51 0.16
CA GLU A 117 -7.53 1.02 1.53
C GLU A 117 -7.32 -0.49 1.64
N ASN A 118 -7.91 -1.27 0.72
CA ASN A 118 -7.72 -2.71 0.66
C ASN A 118 -6.26 -3.10 0.40
N TRP A 119 -5.55 -2.39 -0.48
CA TRP A 119 -4.15 -2.65 -0.76
C TRP A 119 -3.27 -2.33 0.44
N THR A 120 -3.50 -1.19 1.11
CA THR A 120 -2.79 -0.80 2.33
C THR A 120 -2.96 -1.85 3.43
N GLU A 121 -4.18 -2.34 3.64
CA GLU A 121 -4.46 -3.43 4.58
C GLU A 121 -3.64 -4.68 4.26
N LYS A 122 -3.69 -5.15 3.01
CA LYS A 122 -2.94 -6.34 2.57
C LYS A 122 -1.43 -6.14 2.71
N HIS A 123 -0.92 -4.95 2.38
CA HIS A 123 0.50 -4.64 2.48
C HIS A 123 0.99 -4.68 3.92
N ILE A 124 0.27 -4.03 4.85
CA ILE A 124 0.61 -4.04 6.28
C ILE A 124 0.54 -5.48 6.83
N ARG A 125 -0.51 -6.24 6.47
CA ARG A 125 -0.66 -7.64 6.89
C ARG A 125 0.50 -8.51 6.39
N ARG A 126 0.96 -8.32 5.14
CA ARG A 126 2.15 -9.02 4.58
C ARG A 126 3.45 -8.65 5.30
N LEU A 127 3.62 -7.39 5.70
CA LEU A 127 4.77 -6.96 6.50
C LEU A 127 4.75 -7.63 7.88
N GLY A 128 3.61 -7.61 8.56
CA GLY A 128 3.45 -8.26 9.85
C GLY A 128 3.70 -9.78 9.78
N LEU A 129 3.19 -10.45 8.74
CA LEU A 129 3.48 -11.87 8.47
C LEU A 129 4.97 -12.12 8.22
N SER A 130 5.66 -11.23 7.49
CA SER A 130 7.10 -11.34 7.26
C SER A 130 7.89 -11.29 8.58
N PHE A 131 7.50 -10.41 9.51
CA PHE A 131 8.10 -10.36 10.84
C PHE A 131 7.88 -11.67 11.60
N LEU A 132 6.66 -12.20 11.62
CA LEU A 132 6.36 -13.49 12.27
C LEU A 132 7.20 -14.64 11.70
N VAL A 133 7.39 -14.68 10.37
CA VAL A 133 8.23 -15.71 9.75
C VAL A 133 9.69 -15.56 10.16
N ILE A 134 10.21 -14.33 10.20
CA ILE A 134 11.60 -14.07 10.62
C ILE A 134 11.81 -14.45 12.10
N GLY A 135 10.89 -14.05 12.98
CA GLY A 135 10.99 -14.37 14.40
C GLY A 135 10.90 -15.87 14.66
N PHE A 136 9.95 -16.55 14.01
CA PHE A 136 9.86 -18.02 14.06
C PHE A 136 11.11 -18.73 13.51
N LEU A 137 11.64 -18.31 12.35
CA LEU A 137 12.85 -18.89 11.76
C LEU A 137 14.07 -18.71 12.67
N SER A 138 14.19 -17.55 13.33
CA SER A 138 15.28 -17.32 14.28
C SER A 138 15.24 -18.30 15.46
N GLN A 139 14.05 -18.60 15.98
CA GLN A 139 13.86 -19.58 17.05
C GLN A 139 14.15 -21.01 16.58
N LEU A 140 13.79 -21.36 15.33
CA LEU A 140 14.12 -22.65 14.75
C LEU A 140 15.64 -22.83 14.59
N ILE A 141 16.34 -21.82 14.06
CA ILE A 141 17.80 -21.86 13.91
C ILE A 141 18.48 -22.08 15.26
N ASP A 142 18.02 -21.36 16.29
CA ASP A 142 18.49 -21.52 17.66
C ASP A 142 18.26 -22.94 18.20
N SER A 143 17.10 -23.53 17.93
CA SER A 143 16.77 -24.90 18.37
C SER A 143 17.58 -26.01 17.69
N VAL A 144 18.18 -25.72 16.53
CA VAL A 144 19.01 -26.67 15.77
C VAL A 144 20.50 -26.52 16.11
N LEU A 145 20.92 -25.33 16.55
CA LEU A 145 22.33 -25.02 16.89
C LEU A 145 22.69 -25.33 18.36
N VAL A 146 21.70 -25.51 19.23
CA VAL A 146 21.83 -25.89 20.65
C VAL A 146 21.60 -27.39 20.82
#